data_AF-A0A1V4VXI0-F1
#
_entry.id   AF-A0A1V4VXI0-F1
#
_cell.length_a   1.000
_cell.length_b   1.000
_cell.length_c   1.000
_cell.angle_alpha   90.00
_cell.angle_beta   90.00
_cell.angle_gamma   90.00
#
_symmetry.space_group_name_H-M   'P 1'
#
loop_
_entity.id
_entity.type
_entity.pdbx_description
1 polymer ?
#
loop_
_entity_poly.entity_id
_entity_poly.type
_entity_poly.pdbx_seq_one_letter_code
_entity_poly.pdbx_strand_id
1 'polypeptide(L)'
;MDYKVIREAIDVIIGFKIGIRNRIPDDVLKLAEEALWKQIPRSPLIKKWSPALCPTCKSELSESIGDGYYKHYYNLKICECGQKLEWD
;
A
#
# COMPACT_ATOMS: atom_id res chain seq x y z
N MET A 1 -42.57 13.68 13.76
CA MET A 1 -41.14 14.02 13.64
C MET A 1 -41.02 14.95 12.45
N ASP A 2 -40.53 16.17 12.65
CA ASP A 2 -40.54 17.20 11.61
C ASP A 2 -39.50 16.89 10.52
N TYR A 3 -39.97 16.69 9.30
CA TYR A 3 -39.15 16.35 8.13
C TYR A 3 -38.09 17.43 7.84
N LYS A 4 -38.35 18.69 8.22
CA LYS A 4 -37.41 19.79 8.08
C LYS A 4 -36.19 19.61 8.97
N VAL A 5 -36.40 19.23 10.23
CA VAL A 5 -35.34 18.99 11.21
C VAL A 5 -34.45 17.81 10.78
N ILE A 6 -35.06 16.78 10.17
CA ILE A 6 -34.31 15.63 9.65
C ILE A 6 -33.41 16.05 8.47
N ARG A 7 -33.90 16.89 7.53
CA ARG A 7 -33.07 17.39 6.43
C ARG A 7 -31.91 18.25 6.90
N GLU A 8 -32.16 19.18 7.81
CA GLU A 8 -31.12 20.06 8.36
C GLU A 8 -30.02 19.24 9.05
N ALA A 9 -30.39 18.20 9.80
CA ALA A 9 -29.43 17.28 10.41
C ALA A 9 -28.60 16.52 9.36
N ILE A 10 -29.23 16.05 8.26
CA ILE A 10 -28.54 15.38 7.16
C ILE A 10 -27.53 16.33 6.49
N ASP A 11 -27.92 17.58 6.22
CA ASP A 11 -27.06 18.56 5.56
C ASP A 11 -25.83 18.91 6.41
N VAL A 12 -25.98 19.02 7.73
CA VAL A 12 -24.87 19.23 8.67
C VAL A 12 -23.90 18.05 8.64
N ILE A 13 -24.40 16.81 8.63
CA ILE A 13 -23.57 15.60 8.59
C ILE A 13 -22.82 15.50 7.26
N ILE A 14 -23.49 15.78 6.14
CA ILE A 14 -22.87 15.78 4.81
C ILE A 14 -21.79 16.86 4.73
N GLY A 15 -22.09 18.08 5.20
CA GLY A 15 -21.14 19.19 5.24
C GLY A 15 -19.90 18.86 6.08
N PHE A 16 -20.09 18.22 7.24
CA PHE A 16 -18.98 17.76 8.09
C PHE A 16 -18.11 16.71 7.38
N LYS A 17 -18.73 15.72 6.73
CA LYS A 17 -18.02 14.67 5.99
C LYS A 17 -17.22 15.22 4.81
N ILE A 18 -17.80 16.15 4.05
CA ILE A 18 -17.12 16.83 2.94
C ILE A 18 -15.99 17.73 3.48
N GLY A 19 -16.24 18.46 4.57
CA GLY A 19 -15.25 19.32 5.21
C GLY A 19 -14.02 18.56 5.72
N ILE A 20 -14.20 17.36 6.27
CA ILE A 20 -13.07 16.48 6.62
C ILE A 20 -12.35 15.99 5.38
N ARG A 21 -13.10 15.50 4.37
CA ARG A 21 -12.52 14.95 3.14
C ARG A 21 -11.71 15.97 2.36
N ASN A 22 -12.12 17.24 2.33
CA ASN A 22 -11.42 18.31 1.62
C ASN A 22 -10.24 18.91 2.42
N ARG A 23 -10.11 18.59 3.71
CA ARG A 23 -9.02 19.09 4.57
C ARG A 23 -7.78 18.22 4.54
N ILE A 24 -7.93 16.95 4.18
CA ILE A 24 -6.82 16.02 4.10
C ILE A 24 -6.52 15.81 2.61
N PRO A 25 -5.33 16.22 2.14
CA PRO A 25 -4.90 15.93 0.78
C PRO A 25 -4.94 14.42 0.50
N ASP A 26 -5.37 14.03 -0.70
CA ASP A 26 -5.52 12.60 -1.08
C ASP A 26 -4.20 11.83 -0.99
N ASP A 27 -3.07 12.50 -1.22
CA ASP A 27 -1.71 11.97 -1.06
C ASP A 27 -1.39 11.65 0.41
N VAL A 28 -1.85 12.46 1.36
CA VAL A 28 -1.70 12.22 2.80
C VAL A 28 -2.54 11.03 3.23
N LEU A 29 -3.78 10.91 2.74
CA LEU A 29 -4.63 9.75 2.99
C LEU A 29 -3.99 8.46 2.46
N LYS A 30 -3.48 8.51 1.22
CA LYS A 30 -2.81 7.37 0.60
C LYS A 30 -1.55 6.95 1.37
N LEU A 31 -0.73 7.90 1.81
CA LEU A 31 0.45 7.62 2.62
C LEU A 31 0.08 6.98 3.97
N ALA A 32 -0.98 7.48 4.62
CA ALA A 32 -1.48 6.92 5.88
C ALA A 32 -2.00 5.49 5.69
N GLU A 33 -2.74 5.22 4.61
CA GLU A 33 -3.20 3.88 4.25
C GLU A 33 -2.01 2.93 4.02
N GLU A 34 -1.01 3.35 3.23
CA GLU A 34 0.19 2.54 2.98
C GLU A 34 0.97 2.23 4.26
N ALA A 35 1.08 3.19 5.17
CA ALA A 35 1.72 3.00 6.47
C ALA A 35 0.95 2.01 7.36
N LEU A 36 -0.38 2.09 7.40
CA LEU A 36 -1.22 1.16 8.16
C LEU A 36 -1.12 -0.26 7.58
N TRP A 37 -1.12 -0.40 6.25
CA TRP A 37 -0.96 -1.70 5.61
C TRP A 37 0.36 -2.39 5.93
N LYS A 38 1.44 -1.64 6.20
CA LYS A 38 2.73 -2.18 6.66
C LYS A 38 2.68 -2.73 8.08
N GLN A 39 1.75 -2.28 8.93
CA GLN A 39 1.64 -2.74 10.31
C GLN A 39 0.88 -4.06 10.44
N ILE A 40 0.05 -4.42 9.45
CA ILE A 40 -0.71 -5.67 9.45
C ILE A 40 0.21 -6.80 8.97
N PRO A 41 0.57 -7.79 9.82
CA PRO A 41 1.38 -8.91 9.39
C PRO A 41 0.66 -9.70 8.30
N ARG A 42 1.27 -9.83 7.13
CA ARG A 42 0.76 -10.64 6.03
C ARG A 42 1.54 -11.94 5.94
N SER A 43 0.85 -13.05 5.73
CA SER A 43 1.51 -14.33 5.49
C SER A 43 2.43 -14.20 4.26
N PRO A 44 3.71 -14.56 4.37
CA PRO A 44 4.61 -14.53 3.24
C PRO A 44 4.07 -15.43 2.14
N LEU A 45 4.23 -14.98 0.89
CA LEU A 45 3.73 -15.72 -0.25
C LEU A 45 4.70 -16.88 -0.61
N ILE A 46 4.36 -18.10 -0.17
CA ILE A 46 5.17 -19.33 -0.34
C ILE A 46 4.81 -20.01 -1.68
N LYS A 47 5.13 -19.38 -2.81
CA LYS A 47 4.99 -20.03 -4.14
C LYS A 47 6.21 -19.70 -4.99
N LYS A 48 6.43 -20.49 -6.05
CA LYS A 48 7.49 -20.22 -7.02
C LYS A 48 7.37 -18.78 -7.57
N TRP A 49 8.45 -18.03 -7.48
CA TRP A 49 8.49 -16.62 -7.82
C TRP A 49 9.74 -16.30 -8.64
N SER A 50 9.74 -15.13 -9.31
CA SER A 50 10.87 -14.68 -10.12
C SER A 50 11.88 -13.95 -9.24
N PRO A 51 13.15 -14.37 -9.17
CA PRO A 51 14.20 -13.68 -8.40
C PRO A 51 14.38 -12.19 -8.76
N ALA A 52 13.87 -11.76 -9.92
CA ALA A 52 13.93 -10.37 -10.38
C ALA A 52 12.85 -9.46 -9.74
N LEU A 53 11.75 -10.00 -9.22
CA LEU A 53 10.59 -9.22 -8.77
C LEU A 53 10.02 -9.74 -7.46
N CYS A 54 9.66 -8.85 -6.54
CA CYS A 54 8.98 -9.24 -5.32
C CYS A 54 7.67 -9.99 -5.64
N PRO A 55 7.42 -11.17 -5.01
CA PRO A 55 6.20 -11.94 -5.28
C PRO A 55 4.91 -11.20 -4.86
N THR A 56 5.03 -10.22 -3.97
CA THR A 56 3.92 -9.47 -3.37
C THR A 56 3.71 -8.11 -4.04
N CYS A 57 4.71 -7.21 -4.04
CA CYS A 57 4.55 -5.85 -4.57
C CYS A 57 5.13 -5.64 -5.97
N LYS A 58 5.78 -6.66 -6.57
CA LYS A 58 6.43 -6.60 -7.88
C LYS A 58 7.56 -5.57 -8.00
N SER A 59 8.05 -5.02 -6.89
CA SER A 59 9.26 -4.19 -6.89
C SER A 59 10.45 -4.97 -7.44
N GLU A 60 11.34 -4.27 -8.13
CA GLU A 60 12.57 -4.84 -8.68
C GLU A 60 13.50 -5.32 -7.55
N LEU A 61 13.90 -6.58 -7.66
CA LEU A 61 14.87 -7.25 -6.79
C LEU A 61 16.16 -7.59 -7.57
N SER A 62 16.32 -6.96 -8.74
CA SER A 62 17.48 -7.10 -9.60
C SER A 62 17.72 -5.83 -10.38
N GLU A 63 18.98 -5.56 -10.69
CA GLU A 63 19.39 -4.45 -11.53
C GLU A 63 19.99 -4.98 -12.84
N SER A 64 19.66 -4.35 -13.97
CA SER A 64 20.30 -4.64 -15.25
C SER A 64 21.67 -3.99 -15.30
N ILE A 65 22.70 -4.76 -15.65
CA ILE A 65 24.09 -4.27 -15.74
C ILE A 65 24.37 -3.65 -17.14
N GLY A 66 23.40 -3.72 -18.06
CA GLY A 66 23.51 -3.14 -19.40
C GLY A 66 24.33 -3.97 -20.40
N ASP A 67 24.78 -5.15 -20.00
CA ASP A 67 25.55 -6.12 -20.78
C ASP A 67 24.77 -7.41 -21.09
N GLY A 68 23.46 -7.40 -20.80
CA GLY A 68 22.58 -8.57 -20.90
C GLY A 68 22.53 -9.43 -19.64
N TYR A 69 23.30 -9.11 -18.61
CA TYR A 69 23.25 -9.77 -17.31
C TYR A 69 22.49 -8.94 -16.27
N TYR A 70 21.91 -9.64 -15.29
CA TYR A 70 21.19 -9.06 -14.16
C TYR A 70 21.92 -9.35 -12.86
N LYS A 71 22.04 -8.33 -12.01
CA LYS A 71 22.49 -8.47 -10.63
C LYS A 71 21.29 -8.62 -9.72
N HIS A 72 21.03 -9.84 -9.26
CA HIS A 72 19.97 -10.10 -8.27
C HIS A 72 20.44 -9.75 -6.85
N TYR A 73 19.55 -9.18 -6.05
CA TYR A 73 19.81 -8.81 -4.66
C TYR A 73 19.60 -10.00 -3.70
N TYR A 74 20.29 -11.12 -3.94
CA TYR A 74 20.17 -12.35 -3.12
C TYR A 74 20.48 -12.14 -1.62
N ASN A 75 21.19 -11.07 -1.28
CA ASN A 75 21.45 -10.66 0.09
C ASN A 75 20.21 -10.07 0.80
N LEU A 76 19.18 -9.64 0.06
CA LEU A 76 17.97 -9.05 0.61
C LEU A 76 17.04 -10.14 1.16
N LYS A 77 16.86 -10.18 2.48
CA LYS A 77 15.99 -11.19 3.14
C LYS A 77 14.52 -10.77 3.24
N ILE A 78 14.26 -9.47 3.20
CA ILE A 78 12.93 -8.87 3.37
C ILE A 78 12.81 -7.73 2.37
N CYS A 79 11.77 -7.75 1.54
CA CYS A 79 11.42 -6.64 0.65
C CYS A 79 10.82 -5.47 1.46
N GLU A 80 10.90 -4.23 0.97
CA GLU A 80 10.32 -3.05 1.63
C GLU A 80 8.82 -3.14 1.90
N CYS A 81 8.10 -3.98 1.15
CA CYS A 81 6.69 -4.26 1.40
C CYS A 81 6.44 -5.23 2.58
N GLY A 82 7.50 -5.73 3.24
CA GLY A 82 7.43 -6.68 4.36
C GLY A 82 7.44 -8.15 3.94
N GLN A 83 7.49 -8.46 2.65
CA GLN A 83 7.58 -9.84 2.17
C GLN A 83 8.95 -10.46 2.50
N LYS A 84 8.94 -11.56 3.26
CA LYS A 84 10.12 -12.42 3.44
C LYS A 84 10.49 -13.05 2.10
N LEU A 85 11.75 -12.89 1.71
CA LEU A 85 12.30 -13.44 0.47
C LEU A 85 13.06 -14.73 0.82
N GLU A 86 12.62 -15.82 0.21
CA GLU A 86 13.27 -17.12 0.29
C GLU A 86 13.89 -17.39 -1.08
N TRP A 87 15.22 -17.32 -1.11
CA TRP A 87 16.03 -17.58 -2.29
C TRP A 87 16.41 -19.06 -2.25
N ASP A 88 15.74 -19.87 -3.07
CA ASP A 88 16.09 -21.27 -3.33
C ASP A 88 17.16 -21.37 -4.43
#